data_AF-A0A7C4AJW2-F1
#
_entry.id   AF-A0A7C4AJW2-F1
#
_cell.length_a   1.000
_cell.length_b   1.000
_cell.length_c   1.000
_cell.angle_alpha   90.00
_cell.angle_beta   90.00
_cell.angle_gamma   90.00
#
_symmetry.space_group_name_H-M   'P 1'
#
loop_
_entity.id
_entity.type
_entity.pdbx_description
1 polymer ?
#
loop_
_entity_poly.entity_id
_entity_poly.type
_entity_poly.pdbx_seq_one_letter_code
_entity_poly.pdbx_strand_id
1 'polypeptide(L)' 'MKKFLFVCFFFVTACATKYVPIETQIPIRCEVPPVEHFQYEEIKKQDSYEEKLRKLIHNWGKCKEENEKLRQAIEVCK' A
#
# COMPACT_ATOMS: atom_id res chain seq x y z
N MET A 1 -39.15 13.98 -54.20
CA MET A 1 -37.88 14.30 -53.50
C MET A 1 -37.99 14.37 -51.96
N LYS A 2 -39.10 13.92 -51.33
CA LYS A 2 -39.26 13.95 -49.86
C LYS A 2 -38.91 12.62 -49.16
N LYS A 3 -38.92 11.50 -49.90
CA LYS A 3 -38.71 10.15 -49.35
C LYS A 3 -37.23 9.78 -49.13
N PHE A 4 -36.31 10.38 -49.88
CA PHE A 4 -34.86 10.14 -49.71
C PHE A 4 -34.27 10.84 -48.48
N LEU A 5 -34.87 11.95 -48.04
CA LEU A 5 -34.42 12.70 -46.88
C LEU A 5 -34.63 11.94 -45.55
N PHE A 6 -35.62 11.04 -45.50
CA PHE A 6 -35.94 10.26 -44.31
C PHE A 6 -34.95 9.09 -44.08
N VAL A 7 -34.42 8.52 -45.16
CA VAL A 7 -33.50 7.37 -45.08
C VAL A 7 -32.15 7.80 -44.52
N CYS A 8 -31.65 8.98 -44.90
CA CYS A 8 -30.39 9.51 -44.37
C CYS A 8 -30.45 9.78 -42.86
N PHE A 9 -31.61 10.16 -42.31
CA PHE A 9 -31.76 10.48 -40.89
C PHE A 9 -31.60 9.24 -39.98
N PHE A 10 -32.00 8.06 -40.46
CA PHE A 10 -31.85 6.80 -39.71
C PHE A 10 -30.40 6.30 -39.64
N PHE A 11 -29.53 6.69 -40.58
CA PHE A 11 -28.11 6.31 -40.53
C PHE A 11 -27.29 7.17 -39.57
N VAL A 12 -27.74 8.41 -39.26
CA VAL A 12 -27.00 9.30 -38.35
C VAL A 12 -27.17 8.91 -36.88
N THR A 13 -28.28 8.26 -36.51
CA THR A 13 -28.53 7.84 -35.12
C THR A 13 -27.91 6.48 -34.78
N ALA A 14 -27.54 5.67 -35.78
CA ALA A 14 -26.87 4.39 -35.58
C ALA A 14 -25.41 4.51 -35.11
N CYS A 15 -24.79 5.68 -35.25
CA CYS A 15 -23.42 5.97 -34.84
C CYS A 15 -23.34 6.73 -33.50
N ALA A 16 -24.36 6.62 -32.65
CA ALA A 16 -24.22 7.02 -31.25
C ALA A 16 -23.47 5.91 -30.50
N THR A 17 -22.14 5.97 -30.52
CA THR A 17 -21.29 5.11 -29.68
C THR A 17 -21.71 5.32 -28.23
N LYS A 18 -22.32 4.30 -27.61
CA LYS A 18 -22.65 4.32 -26.18
C LYS A 18 -21.34 4.55 -25.42
N TYR A 19 -21.26 5.65 -24.68
CA TYR A 19 -20.20 5.87 -23.72
C TYR A 19 -20.30 4.76 -22.67
N VAL A 20 -19.38 3.79 -22.74
CA VAL A 20 -19.19 2.81 -21.68
C VAL A 20 -18.12 3.41 -20.78
N PRO A 21 -18.45 3.88 -19.57
CA PRO A 21 -17.41 4.29 -18.63
C PRO A 21 -16.52 3.08 -18.38
N ILE A 22 -15.28 3.16 -18.85
CA ILE A 22 -14.27 2.17 -18.52
C ILE A 22 -13.94 2.44 -17.06
N GLU A 23 -14.47 1.62 -16.15
CA GLU A 23 -14.06 1.61 -14.75
C GLU A 23 -12.63 1.07 -14.68
N THR A 24 -11.65 1.92 -14.99
CA THR A 24 -10.24 1.60 -14.77
C THR A 24 -9.99 1.62 -13.27
N GLN A 25 -9.65 0.48 -12.68
CA GLN A 25 -9.12 0.45 -11.32
C GLN A 25 -7.82 1.24 -11.31
N ILE A 26 -7.81 2.38 -10.62
CA ILE A 26 -6.60 3.20 -10.44
C ILE A 26 -5.88 2.61 -9.22
N PRO A 27 -4.70 1.98 -9.38
CA PRO A 27 -3.94 1.50 -8.23
C PRO A 27 -3.46 2.71 -7.42
N ILE A 28 -4.08 2.91 -6.25
CA ILE A 28 -3.62 3.90 -5.29
C ILE A 28 -2.36 3.32 -4.63
N ARG A 29 -1.25 4.06 -4.62
CA ARG A 29 -0.06 3.64 -3.88
C ARG A 29 -0.37 3.70 -2.39
N CYS A 30 -0.19 2.58 -1.69
CA CYS A 30 -0.21 2.59 -0.24
C CYS A 30 0.99 3.42 0.26
N GLU A 31 0.72 4.38 1.13
CA GLU A 31 1.79 5.04 1.88
C GLU A 31 2.24 4.06 2.98
N VAL A 32 3.51 3.66 2.93
CA VAL A 32 4.09 2.81 3.98
C VAL A 32 4.01 3.57 5.29
N PRO A 33 3.28 3.08 6.30
CA PRO A 33 3.15 3.80 7.54
C PRO A 33 4.53 3.90 8.21
N PRO A 34 4.86 5.04 8.83
CA PRO A 34 6.16 5.24 9.44
C PRO A 34 6.33 4.26 10.61
N VAL A 35 7.28 3.35 10.50
CA VAL A 35 7.68 2.48 11.61
C VAL A 35 8.90 3.11 12.27
N GLU A 36 8.72 3.56 13.51
CA GLU A 36 9.83 4.09 14.30
C GLU A 36 10.84 2.98 14.61
N HIS A 37 12.10 3.22 14.29
CA HIS A 37 13.19 2.33 14.65
C HIS A 37 13.53 2.49 16.13
N PHE A 38 13.62 1.38 16.85
CA PHE A 38 14.06 1.45 18.23
C PHE A 38 15.56 1.70 18.33
N GLN A 39 15.95 2.53 19.29
CA GLN A 39 17.35 2.64 19.69
C GLN A 39 17.71 1.43 20.57
N TYR A 40 18.65 0.63 20.07
CA TYR A 40 19.21 -0.52 20.79
C TYR A 40 20.21 -0.06 21.85
N GLU A 41 20.22 -0.75 22.98
CA GLU A 41 21.27 -0.59 23.98
C GLU A 41 22.60 -1.13 23.43
N GLU A 42 23.66 -0.33 23.56
CA GLU A 42 25.00 -0.75 23.17
C GLU A 42 25.56 -1.77 24.18
N ILE A 43 26.00 -2.92 23.67
CA ILE A 43 26.68 -3.96 24.46
C ILE A 43 28.18 -3.72 24.38
N LYS A 44 28.79 -3.38 25.51
CA LYS A 44 30.21 -3.02 25.60
C LYS A 44 31.03 -4.21 26.10
N LYS A 45 32.31 -4.26 25.73
CA LYS A 45 33.20 -5.37 26.13
C LYS A 45 33.37 -5.45 27.65
N GLN A 46 33.41 -4.30 28.31
CA GLN A 46 33.54 -4.13 29.75
C GLN A 46 32.28 -4.48 30.56
N ASP A 47 31.14 -4.70 29.92
CA ASP A 47 29.91 -5.07 30.63
C ASP A 47 30.07 -6.45 31.29
N SER A 48 29.50 -6.60 32.49
CA SER A 48 29.40 -7.90 33.15
C SER A 48 28.56 -8.87 32.32
N TYR A 49 28.68 -10.17 32.57
CA TYR A 49 27.87 -11.17 31.87
C TYR A 49 26.37 -10.90 32.03
N GLU A 50 25.92 -10.62 33.25
CA GLU A 50 24.52 -10.32 33.56
C GLU A 50 24.03 -9.08 32.81
N GLU A 51 24.84 -8.02 32.76
CA GLU A 51 24.48 -6.78 32.08
C GLU A 51 24.41 -6.97 30.55
N LYS A 52 25.33 -7.76 29.98
CA LYS A 52 25.25 -8.16 28.56
C LYS A 52 23.96 -8.92 28.27
N LEU A 53 23.61 -9.88 29.14
CA LEU A 53 22.41 -10.68 28.98
C LEU A 53 21.13 -9.83 29.10
N ARG A 54 21.07 -8.93 30.09
CA ARG A 54 19.96 -7.97 30.26
C ARG A 54 19.77 -7.13 28.99
N LYS A 55 20.85 -6.55 28.46
CA LYS A 55 20.83 -5.75 27.23
C LYS A 55 20.38 -6.55 26.01
N LEU A 56 20.86 -7.78 25.87
CA LEU A 56 20.45 -8.68 24.78
C LEU A 56 18.96 -8.98 24.82
N ILE A 57 18.44 -9.37 25.98
CA ILE A 57 17.02 -9.68 26.16
C ILE A 57 16.16 -8.45 25.85
N HIS A 58 16.57 -7.28 26.34
CA HIS A 58 15.87 -6.02 26.09
C HIS A 58 15.85 -5.64 24.60
N ASN A 59 17.01 -5.69 23.95
CA ASN A 59 17.14 -5.40 22.51
C ASN A 59 16.32 -6.39 21.66
N TRP A 60 16.30 -7.66 22.04
CA TRP A 60 15.47 -8.67 21.38
C TRP A 60 13.98 -8.37 21.51
N GLY A 61 13.52 -7.94 22.70
CA GLY A 61 12.13 -7.52 22.91
C GLY A 61 11.72 -6.36 22.02
N LYS A 62 12.55 -5.32 21.93
CA LYS A 62 12.34 -4.18 21.02
C LYS A 62 12.25 -4.61 19.55
N CYS A 63 13.19 -5.45 19.10
CA CYS A 63 13.19 -5.97 17.73
C CYS A 63 11.93 -6.78 17.41
N LYS A 64 11.43 -7.57 18.38
CA LYS A 64 10.17 -8.31 18.24
C LYS A 64 8.99 -7.36 18.06
N GLU A 65 8.91 -6.27 18.83
CA GLU A 65 7.86 -5.26 18.71
C GLU A 65 7.92 -4.53 17.37
N GLU A 66 9.12 -4.15 16.91
CA GLU A 66 9.33 -3.51 15.60
C GLU A 66 8.86 -4.39 14.45
N ASN A 67 9.22 -5.68 14.49
CA ASN A 67 8.80 -6.64 13.49
C ASN A 67 7.27 -6.79 13.43
N GLU A 68 6.60 -6.76 14.58
CA GLU A 68 5.14 -6.82 14.62
C GLU A 68 4.51 -5.57 13.97
N LYS A 69 5.04 -4.38 14.25
CA LYS A 69 4.61 -3.12 13.60
C LYS A 69 4.85 -3.16 12.09
N LEU A 70 6.00 -3.68 11.65
CA LEU A 70 6.29 -3.85 10.21
C LEU A 70 5.32 -4.81 9.54
N ARG A 71 4.92 -5.91 10.21
CA ARG A 71 3.90 -6.82 9.67
C ARG A 71 2.54 -6.15 9.54
N GLN A 72 2.11 -5.41 10.56
CA GLN A 72 0.86 -4.64 10.51
C GLN A 72 0.88 -3.61 9.38
N ALA A 73 2.00 -2.93 9.18
CA ALA A 73 2.21 -1.99 8.08
C ALA A 73 2.05 -2.66 6.70
N ILE A 74 2.60 -3.86 6.54
CA ILE A 74 2.46 -4.65 5.30
C ILE A 74 1.00 -5.04 5.05
N GLU A 75 0.27 -5.43 6.10
CA GLU A 75 -1.15 -5.80 5.96
C GLU A 75 -2.03 -4.62 5.58
N VAL A 76 -1.73 -3.39 6.02
CA VAL A 76 -2.44 -2.18 5.56
C VAL A 76 -2.26 -1.93 4.06
N CYS A 77 -1.12 -2.34 3.51
CA CYS A 77 -0.78 -2.13 2.10
C CYS A 77 -1.19 -3.27 1.16
N LYS A 78 -1.73 -4.38 1.68
CA LYS A 78 -2.34 -5.45 0.88
C LYS A 78 -3.81 -5.13 0.62
#